data_AF-A0A8C3SB32-F1
#
_entry.id   AF-A0A8C3SB32-F1
#
_cell.length_a   1.000
_cell.length_b   1.000
_cell.length_c   1.000
_cell.angle_alpha   90.00
_cell.angle_beta   90.00
_cell.angle_gamma   90.00
#
_symmetry.space_group_name_H-M   'P 1'
#
loop_
_entity.id
_entity.type
_entity.pdbx_description
1 polymer ?
#
loop_
_entity_poly.entity_id
_entity_poly.type
_entity_poly.pdbx_seq_one_letter_code
_entity_poly.pdbx_strand_id
1 'polypeptide(L)'
;FWKLKQKMLLGFILVSILVTFLVSVASIHPSLSVMYKTPKPTGEVYFTETFDDGVLTGWMLSKTKKEDTDENIAKYDGRWEVEELKENTVPGDRGLVLKSIARHHAISAMLTKPFIFDTKLLIVQYEVNFQDGIDCGGAYVKLLSSSDDLDLEYFFDKTPYTIMFGPDKCGEDYKLHFIFRHKNPKTGDYEEKHAKRPDVDLKKFYSDKRTHLYTLVLKPDDTFEMLIDQSVVGKGNLLEDMVPPVNPSKEIEDPNDKKPDDWDERAKIPDPNAVKPDDWDEDEPSKIEDPDAVKPEGWLDDELQYIPDPSAEKPEDWDEEMDGEWEAPQIPNPKCETAPGCGEWVRPMMTNPNYKGKWKPPMIDNPNYQGIWSPQKIPNPDYFEDLHPFEMTAVSAVGLELWSMTPDIYFDNFIICSEKEVADRWAADGWGLKKLVASANEPGMFSQLVTAAEDRPWLWVLYILTLALPVGLGVLFCWPTKKIEEDIDYKKSDVCKPITKGELEQAGGEIDDEAELEEEKENQDIAEEGKLSKQIVIADLIKLNQNLLFQMKEADESTGSGDGPMKSVRKRRVRKD
;
A
#
# COMPACT_ATOMS: atom_id res chain seq x y z
N PHE A 1 48.81 1.15 40.35
CA PHE A 1 47.67 0.21 40.21
C PHE A 1 46.40 0.68 40.92
N TRP A 2 46.41 1.02 42.21
CA TRP A 2 45.18 1.36 42.96
C TRP A 2 44.48 2.65 42.47
N LYS A 3 45.24 3.72 42.20
CA LYS A 3 44.72 4.96 41.61
C LYS A 3 44.13 4.80 40.20
N LEU A 4 44.58 3.81 39.43
CA LEU A 4 44.09 3.55 38.07
C LEU A 4 42.74 2.82 38.10
N LYS A 5 42.59 1.85 39.01
CA LYS A 5 41.30 1.18 39.27
C LYS A 5 40.22 2.15 39.74
N GLN A 6 40.57 3.11 40.58
CA GLN A 6 39.61 4.09 41.11
C GLN A 6 39.13 5.08 40.03
N LYS A 7 40.01 5.50 39.12
CA LYS A 7 39.64 6.33 37.97
C LYS A 7 38.80 5.58 36.95
N MET A 8 39.09 4.30 36.69
CA MET A 8 38.22 3.46 35.86
C MET A 8 36.84 3.27 36.49
N LEU A 9 36.77 3.01 37.80
CA LEU A 9 35.50 2.83 38.50
C LEU A 9 34.64 4.10 38.45
N LEU A 10 35.24 5.28 38.66
CA LEU A 10 34.55 6.55 38.49
C LEU A 10 34.08 6.77 37.04
N GLY A 11 34.91 6.42 36.05
CA GLY A 11 34.55 6.50 34.63
C GLY A 11 33.36 5.59 34.29
N PHE A 12 33.34 4.36 34.79
CA PHE A 12 32.22 3.43 34.61
C PHE A 12 30.93 3.94 35.28
N ILE A 13 31.04 4.54 36.46
CA ILE A 13 29.88 5.12 37.15
C ILE A 13 29.34 6.32 36.36
N LEU A 14 30.21 7.20 35.87
CA LEU A 14 29.81 8.36 35.06
C LEU A 14 29.17 7.94 33.74
N VAL A 15 29.71 6.94 33.04
CA VAL A 15 29.12 6.40 31.82
C VAL A 15 27.77 5.73 32.11
N SER A 16 27.65 4.98 33.21
CA SER A 16 26.39 4.39 33.63
C SER A 16 25.31 5.44 33.97
N ILE A 17 25.71 6.54 34.62
CA ILE A 17 24.82 7.68 34.90
C ILE A 17 24.43 8.38 33.60
N LEU A 18 25.36 8.57 32.66
CA LEU A 18 25.06 9.21 31.37
C LEU A 18 24.12 8.35 30.53
N VAL A 19 24.32 7.02 30.54
CA VAL A 19 23.46 6.06 29.84
C VAL A 19 22.08 6.00 30.48
N THR A 20 21.97 5.97 31.81
CA THR A 20 20.67 6.02 32.48
C THR A 20 19.96 7.35 32.29
N PHE A 21 20.69 8.46 32.21
CA PHE A 21 20.13 9.78 31.89
C PHE A 21 19.66 9.85 30.43
N LEU A 22 20.43 9.34 29.47
CA LEU A 22 20.03 9.27 28.06
C LEU A 22 18.83 8.35 27.84
N VAL A 23 18.77 7.20 28.54
CA VAL A 23 17.60 6.32 28.53
C VAL A 23 16.38 7.00 29.16
N SER A 24 16.57 7.75 30.25
CA SER A 24 15.48 8.50 30.89
C SER A 24 14.98 9.67 30.03
N VAL A 25 15.86 10.33 29.28
CA VAL A 25 15.48 11.41 28.34
C VAL A 25 14.82 10.83 27.09
N ALA A 26 15.22 9.64 26.65
CA ALA A 26 14.56 8.92 25.55
C ALA A 26 13.13 8.43 25.89
N SER A 27 12.78 8.29 27.17
CA SER A 27 11.42 7.94 27.62
C SER A 27 10.47 9.13 27.78
N ILE A 28 10.93 10.38 27.57
CA ILE A 28 10.03 11.54 27.56
C ILE A 28 9.48 11.68 26.15
N HIS A 29 8.45 10.90 25.82
CA HIS A 29 7.59 11.24 24.70
C HIS A 29 6.84 12.52 25.06
N PRO A 30 7.02 13.65 24.35
CA PRO A 30 6.09 14.75 24.47
C PRO A 30 4.76 14.26 23.89
N SER A 31 3.83 13.84 24.74
CA SER A 31 2.44 13.67 24.31
C SER A 31 1.93 15.07 23.95
N LEU A 32 1.88 15.34 22.65
CA LEU A 32 1.27 16.56 22.13
C LEU A 32 -0.21 16.49 22.51
N SER A 33 -0.61 17.12 23.62
CA SER A 33 -1.99 17.16 24.07
C SER A 33 -2.77 18.14 23.21
N VAL A 34 -3.02 17.78 21.96
CA VAL A 34 -3.88 18.56 21.09
C VAL A 34 -5.31 18.38 21.54
N MET A 35 -5.94 19.44 22.04
CA MET A 35 -7.39 19.42 22.29
C MET A 35 -8.12 19.39 20.96
N TYR A 36 -8.80 18.29 20.67
CA TYR A 36 -9.72 18.15 19.56
C TYR A 36 -10.92 19.09 19.74
N LYS A 37 -11.38 19.64 18.61
CA LYS A 37 -12.61 20.42 18.53
C LYS A 37 -13.36 19.89 17.34
N THR A 38 -14.65 19.57 17.54
CA THR A 38 -15.56 19.21 16.46
C THR A 38 -15.45 20.21 15.31
N PRO A 39 -15.09 19.75 14.11
CA PRO A 39 -14.98 20.63 12.96
C PRO A 39 -16.36 21.23 12.65
N LYS A 40 -16.38 22.49 12.24
CA LYS A 40 -17.62 23.19 11.85
C LYS A 40 -17.53 23.60 10.39
N PRO A 41 -18.55 23.29 9.58
CA PRO A 41 -18.51 23.65 8.17
C PRO A 41 -18.52 25.17 8.01
N THR A 42 -17.61 25.69 7.17
CA THR A 42 -17.50 27.11 6.86
C THR A 42 -18.03 27.41 5.45
N GLY A 43 -19.31 27.15 5.22
CA GLY A 43 -19.98 27.35 3.94
C GLY A 43 -21.34 26.64 3.85
N GLU A 44 -21.94 26.63 2.66
CA GLU A 44 -23.13 25.82 2.39
C GLU A 44 -22.75 24.34 2.28
N VAL A 45 -23.39 23.50 3.10
CA VAL A 45 -23.21 22.05 3.12
C VAL A 45 -24.56 21.36 3.00
N TYR A 46 -24.55 20.20 2.34
CA TYR A 46 -25.75 19.37 2.15
C TYR A 46 -25.84 18.26 3.20
N PHE A 47 -24.68 17.77 3.66
CA PHE A 47 -24.55 16.77 4.71
C PHE A 47 -23.22 16.92 5.43
N THR A 48 -23.22 16.73 6.74
CA THR A 48 -22.03 16.67 7.58
C THR A 48 -22.29 15.70 8.72
N GLU A 49 -21.34 14.84 9.02
CA GLU A 49 -21.40 13.93 10.17
C GLU A 49 -19.99 13.67 10.72
N THR A 50 -19.84 13.80 12.04
CA THR A 50 -18.57 13.60 12.78
C THR A 50 -18.71 12.61 13.93
N PHE A 51 -19.93 12.15 14.28
CA PHE A 51 -20.20 11.21 15.37
C PHE A 51 -19.65 11.55 16.77
N ASP A 52 -19.14 12.77 16.99
CA ASP A 52 -18.56 13.22 18.26
C ASP A 52 -19.54 13.12 19.45
N ASP A 53 -20.84 13.26 19.17
CA ASP A 53 -21.91 13.16 20.16
C ASP A 53 -22.08 11.74 20.73
N GLY A 54 -21.45 10.73 20.12
CA GLY A 54 -21.48 9.34 20.56
C GLY A 54 -22.83 8.63 20.34
N VAL A 55 -23.74 9.24 19.58
CA VAL A 55 -25.06 8.72 19.28
C VAL A 55 -25.29 8.74 17.77
N LEU A 56 -25.92 7.70 17.23
CA LEU A 56 -26.31 7.61 15.82
C LEU A 56 -27.57 8.47 15.53
N THR A 57 -27.53 9.76 15.84
CA THR A 57 -28.66 10.66 15.58
C THR A 57 -28.80 10.93 14.09
N GLY A 58 -29.97 10.65 13.52
CA GLY A 58 -30.24 10.88 12.09
C GLY A 58 -29.87 9.70 11.17
N TRP A 59 -29.17 8.69 11.70
CA TRP A 59 -28.88 7.46 10.97
C TRP A 59 -29.93 6.39 11.27
N MET A 60 -30.43 5.75 10.22
CA MET A 60 -31.42 4.67 10.28
C MET A 60 -30.81 3.37 9.78
N LEU A 61 -30.95 2.33 10.59
CA LEU A 61 -30.58 0.96 10.24
C LEU A 61 -31.66 0.35 9.36
N SER A 62 -31.24 -0.37 8.32
CA SER A 62 -32.17 -1.09 7.46
C SER A 62 -32.81 -2.26 8.22
N LYS A 63 -34.12 -2.41 8.07
CA LYS A 63 -34.91 -3.54 8.58
C LYS A 63 -35.31 -4.52 7.47
N THR A 64 -34.69 -4.40 6.30
CA THR A 64 -35.05 -5.20 5.11
C THR A 64 -34.80 -6.69 5.35
N LYS A 65 -35.79 -7.51 4.98
CA LYS A 65 -35.77 -8.98 5.13
C LYS A 65 -35.28 -9.65 3.85
N LYS A 66 -34.70 -10.85 3.94
CA LYS A 66 -34.36 -11.65 2.74
C LYS A 66 -35.66 -12.19 2.13
N GLU A 67 -35.83 -12.05 0.81
CA GLU A 67 -37.02 -12.54 0.11
C GLU A 67 -37.08 -14.09 0.00
N ASP A 68 -35.94 -14.80 0.16
CA ASP A 68 -35.82 -16.25 -0.13
C ASP A 68 -35.50 -17.15 1.10
N THR A 69 -35.67 -16.69 2.34
CA THR A 69 -35.43 -17.55 3.54
C THR A 69 -36.33 -17.13 4.70
N ASP A 70 -36.59 -18.06 5.63
CA ASP A 70 -37.42 -17.91 6.84
C ASP A 70 -37.54 -16.46 7.34
N GLU A 71 -38.77 -16.01 7.59
CA GLU A 71 -39.20 -14.63 7.91
C GLU A 71 -38.50 -13.96 9.12
N ASN A 72 -37.59 -14.68 9.79
CA ASN A 72 -36.84 -14.30 10.97
C ASN A 72 -35.36 -13.93 10.70
N ILE A 73 -34.84 -14.06 9.47
CA ILE A 73 -33.45 -13.69 9.15
C ILE A 73 -33.42 -12.35 8.41
N ALA A 74 -33.02 -11.29 9.09
CA ALA A 74 -32.76 -9.99 8.47
C ALA A 74 -31.68 -10.14 7.37
N LYS A 75 -31.86 -9.46 6.23
CA LYS A 75 -30.84 -9.46 5.15
C LYS A 75 -29.57 -8.76 5.60
N TYR A 76 -29.74 -7.75 6.45
CA TYR A 76 -28.70 -6.92 7.02
C TYR A 76 -28.75 -7.06 8.55
N ASP A 77 -27.85 -7.87 9.09
CA ASP A 77 -27.75 -8.19 10.52
C ASP A 77 -26.43 -7.71 11.14
N GLY A 78 -25.65 -6.96 10.36
CA GLY A 78 -24.41 -6.34 10.79
C GLY A 78 -24.61 -5.26 11.86
N ARG A 79 -23.70 -5.24 12.84
CA ARG A 79 -23.71 -4.30 13.96
C ARG A 79 -22.81 -3.10 13.70
N TRP A 80 -23.33 -1.93 14.07
CA TRP A 80 -22.65 -0.64 14.03
C TRP A 80 -22.50 -0.10 15.45
N GLU A 81 -21.32 0.40 15.77
CA GLU A 81 -21.02 1.03 17.07
C GLU A 81 -20.29 2.35 16.84
N VAL A 82 -20.45 3.32 17.74
CA VAL A 82 -19.71 4.59 17.70
C VAL A 82 -18.59 4.51 18.71
N GLU A 83 -17.36 4.40 18.22
CA GLU A 83 -16.16 4.16 19.04
C GLU A 83 -15.03 5.12 18.66
N GLU A 84 -14.02 5.20 19.53
CA GLU A 84 -12.75 5.86 19.23
C GLU A 84 -11.83 4.90 18.45
N LEU A 85 -10.83 5.43 17.73
CA LEU A 85 -9.85 4.60 17.03
C LEU A 85 -9.08 3.67 18.00
N LYS A 86 -8.74 2.44 17.61
CA LYS A 86 -7.90 1.54 18.43
C LYS A 86 -6.47 2.07 18.59
N GLU A 87 -5.89 2.60 17.52
CA GLU A 87 -4.55 3.18 17.47
C GLU A 87 -4.63 4.66 17.08
N ASN A 88 -3.70 5.48 17.57
CA ASN A 88 -3.69 6.93 17.32
C ASN A 88 -4.95 7.66 17.78
N THR A 89 -5.43 7.32 18.98
CA THR A 89 -6.60 7.95 19.58
C THR A 89 -6.44 9.46 19.71
N VAL A 90 -7.46 10.17 19.23
CA VAL A 90 -7.63 11.60 19.48
C VAL A 90 -8.78 11.73 20.48
N PRO A 91 -8.52 12.21 21.72
CA PRO A 91 -9.57 12.28 22.73
C PRO A 91 -10.75 13.15 22.29
N GLY A 92 -11.95 12.57 22.24
CA GLY A 92 -13.19 13.25 21.84
C GLY A 92 -13.58 13.07 20.37
N ASP A 93 -12.73 12.46 19.55
CA ASP A 93 -13.00 12.11 18.16
C ASP A 93 -13.52 10.67 18.08
N ARG A 94 -14.73 10.50 17.56
CA ARG A 94 -15.42 9.21 17.49
C ARG A 94 -15.90 8.98 16.07
N GLY A 95 -16.02 7.72 15.68
CA GLY A 95 -16.47 7.37 14.35
C GLY A 95 -17.39 6.16 14.37
N LEU A 96 -18.05 5.96 13.24
CA LEU A 96 -18.92 4.83 13.00
C LEU A 96 -18.07 3.60 12.65
N VAL A 97 -18.17 2.55 13.47
CA VAL A 97 -17.40 1.32 13.32
C VAL A 97 -18.29 0.15 12.96
N LEU A 98 -17.89 -0.58 11.93
CA LEU A 98 -18.49 -1.84 11.50
C LEU A 98 -17.88 -2.99 12.31
N LYS A 99 -18.66 -3.68 13.15
CA LYS A 99 -18.12 -4.69 14.09
C LYS A 99 -18.27 -6.14 13.65
N SER A 100 -19.23 -6.45 12.77
CA SER A 100 -19.59 -7.85 12.49
C SER A 100 -18.79 -8.44 11.33
N ILE A 101 -18.35 -9.68 11.50
CA ILE A 101 -17.58 -10.45 10.51
C ILE A 101 -18.53 -11.23 9.59
N ALA A 102 -18.28 -11.20 8.28
CA ALA A 102 -19.03 -11.95 7.27
C ALA A 102 -20.54 -11.69 7.32
N ARG A 103 -20.92 -10.42 7.52
CA ARG A 103 -22.31 -9.95 7.57
C ARG A 103 -22.53 -8.77 6.63
N HIS A 104 -23.76 -8.62 6.16
CA HIS A 104 -24.18 -7.44 5.42
C HIS A 104 -24.59 -6.34 6.40
N HIS A 105 -24.10 -5.14 6.18
CA HIS A 105 -24.38 -3.95 6.97
C HIS A 105 -25.09 -2.94 6.11
N ALA A 106 -26.17 -2.36 6.62
CA ALA A 106 -26.92 -1.31 5.93
C ALA A 106 -27.34 -0.23 6.92
N ILE A 107 -26.84 0.99 6.73
CA ILE A 107 -27.21 2.17 7.51
C ILE A 107 -27.27 3.37 6.57
N SER A 108 -28.20 4.29 6.80
CA SER A 108 -28.40 5.46 5.93
C SER A 108 -28.85 6.68 6.70
N ALA A 109 -28.60 7.87 6.16
CA ALA A 109 -29.00 9.15 6.74
C ALA A 109 -29.53 10.09 5.64
N MET A 110 -30.54 10.90 5.98
CA MET A 110 -31.05 11.92 5.07
C MET A 110 -30.07 13.10 4.97
N LEU A 111 -29.96 13.69 3.78
CA LEU A 111 -29.31 14.99 3.60
C LEU A 111 -30.15 16.10 4.24
N THR A 112 -29.50 17.20 4.65
CA THR A 112 -30.21 18.40 5.13
C THR A 112 -31.01 19.06 4.01
N LYS A 113 -30.46 19.02 2.79
CA LYS A 113 -31.10 19.48 1.57
C LYS A 113 -30.77 18.50 0.43
N PRO A 114 -31.71 18.18 -0.47
CA PRO A 114 -31.39 17.43 -1.67
C PRO A 114 -30.34 18.14 -2.52
N PHE A 115 -29.39 17.40 -3.05
CA PHE A 115 -28.40 17.89 -3.99
C PHE A 115 -28.93 17.69 -5.42
N ILE A 116 -28.98 18.77 -6.19
CA ILE A 116 -29.43 18.77 -7.59
C ILE A 116 -28.20 19.01 -8.45
N PHE A 117 -28.03 18.19 -9.50
CA PHE A 117 -26.93 18.32 -10.45
C PHE A 117 -27.31 19.37 -11.50
N ASP A 118 -26.80 20.59 -11.33
CA ASP A 118 -27.04 21.70 -12.24
C ASP A 118 -25.73 22.40 -12.64
N THR A 119 -25.39 23.49 -11.94
CA THR A 119 -24.23 24.35 -12.15
C THR A 119 -23.21 24.22 -11.03
N LYS A 120 -23.58 23.60 -9.91
CA LYS A 120 -22.69 23.40 -8.76
C LYS A 120 -21.95 22.08 -8.90
N LEU A 121 -20.65 22.10 -8.61
CA LEU A 121 -19.86 20.86 -8.48
C LEU A 121 -20.31 20.07 -7.23
N LEU A 122 -20.17 18.75 -7.28
CA LEU A 122 -20.42 17.86 -6.16
C LEU A 122 -19.09 17.44 -5.54
N ILE A 123 -18.95 17.61 -4.23
CA ILE A 123 -17.85 17.05 -3.46
C ILE A 123 -18.42 16.10 -2.41
N VAL A 124 -17.92 14.87 -2.43
CA VAL A 124 -18.17 13.87 -1.39
C VAL A 124 -16.85 13.52 -0.76
N GLN A 125 -16.76 13.65 0.56
CA GLN A 125 -15.55 13.34 1.28
C GLN A 125 -15.86 12.64 2.59
N TYR A 126 -15.06 11.64 2.92
CA TYR A 126 -15.15 10.91 4.18
C TYR A 126 -13.84 10.15 4.46
N GLU A 127 -13.67 9.74 5.70
CA GLU A 127 -12.51 9.01 6.18
C GLU A 127 -12.83 7.53 6.34
N VAL A 128 -11.86 6.68 6.00
CA VAL A 128 -11.91 5.25 6.29
C VAL A 128 -10.60 4.81 6.92
N ASN A 129 -10.69 4.03 8.00
CA ASN A 129 -9.56 3.32 8.57
C ASN A 129 -9.90 1.83 8.70
N PHE A 130 -9.08 0.98 8.08
CA PHE A 130 -9.12 -0.46 8.27
C PHE A 130 -8.23 -0.86 9.46
N GLN A 131 -8.78 -0.78 10.68
CA GLN A 131 -7.99 -0.88 11.90
C GLN A 131 -7.22 -2.20 12.04
N ASP A 132 -7.84 -3.31 11.66
CA ASP A 132 -7.20 -4.63 11.69
C ASP A 132 -6.57 -5.01 10.33
N GLY A 133 -6.61 -4.11 9.35
CA GLY A 133 -6.45 -4.40 7.93
C GLY A 133 -7.77 -4.87 7.31
N ILE A 134 -7.79 -5.09 5.99
CA ILE A 134 -8.97 -5.62 5.29
C ILE A 134 -8.54 -6.75 4.36
N ASP A 135 -9.25 -7.88 4.37
CA ASP A 135 -8.98 -9.02 3.47
C ASP A 135 -9.94 -9.03 2.29
N CYS A 136 -11.24 -9.05 2.59
CA CYS A 136 -12.30 -8.89 1.60
C CYS A 136 -13.48 -8.14 2.20
N GLY A 137 -13.75 -6.94 1.70
CA GLY A 137 -14.88 -6.11 2.08
C GLY A 137 -14.87 -4.75 1.38
N GLY A 138 -16.05 -4.12 1.39
CA GLY A 138 -16.25 -2.77 0.89
C GLY A 138 -16.29 -1.74 2.02
N ALA A 139 -15.85 -0.53 1.73
CA ALA A 139 -16.00 0.66 2.57
C ALA A 139 -16.40 1.88 1.73
N TYR A 140 -17.31 1.66 0.78
CA TYR A 140 -17.86 2.69 -0.11
C TYR A 140 -19.17 3.29 0.40
N VAL A 141 -19.44 4.50 -0.05
CA VAL A 141 -20.67 5.24 0.21
C VAL A 141 -21.55 5.19 -1.02
N LYS A 142 -22.85 5.02 -0.82
CA LYS A 142 -23.89 5.17 -1.85
C LYS A 142 -24.68 6.45 -1.60
N LEU A 143 -24.76 7.32 -2.60
CA LEU A 143 -25.65 8.46 -2.63
C LEU A 143 -27.00 8.04 -3.20
N LEU A 144 -28.03 8.01 -2.37
CA LEU A 144 -29.36 7.51 -2.75
C LEU A 144 -30.11 8.54 -3.58
N SER A 145 -30.72 8.07 -4.68
CA SER A 145 -31.49 8.92 -5.59
C SER A 145 -32.73 9.48 -4.88
N SER A 146 -33.07 10.72 -5.21
CA SER A 146 -34.29 11.37 -4.74
C SER A 146 -35.50 10.77 -5.45
N SER A 147 -36.33 10.05 -4.70
CA SER A 147 -37.63 9.54 -5.14
C SER A 147 -38.66 9.74 -4.04
N ASP A 148 -39.93 9.92 -4.41
CA ASP A 148 -41.03 10.06 -3.45
C ASP A 148 -41.22 8.78 -2.60
N ASP A 149 -40.80 7.63 -3.12
CA ASP A 149 -40.86 6.32 -2.46
C ASP A 149 -39.60 5.98 -1.64
N LEU A 150 -38.69 6.93 -1.41
CA LEU A 150 -37.44 6.67 -0.68
C LEU A 150 -37.70 6.44 0.81
N ASP A 151 -37.72 5.17 1.24
CA ASP A 151 -37.76 4.78 2.64
C ASP A 151 -36.40 4.23 3.10
N LEU A 152 -35.78 4.93 4.06
CA LEU A 152 -34.48 4.56 4.61
C LEU A 152 -34.54 3.34 5.54
N GLU A 153 -35.71 3.02 6.10
CA GLU A 153 -35.87 1.77 6.86
C GLU A 153 -35.79 0.54 5.93
N TYR A 154 -36.11 0.71 4.65
CA TYR A 154 -36.03 -0.32 3.62
C TYR A 154 -34.87 -0.06 2.66
N PHE A 155 -33.66 0.10 3.20
CA PHE A 155 -32.43 0.24 2.41
C PHE A 155 -31.79 -1.13 2.10
N PHE A 156 -31.61 -1.46 0.83
CA PHE A 156 -31.05 -2.74 0.37
C PHE A 156 -30.25 -2.60 -0.94
N ASP A 157 -29.70 -3.72 -1.41
CA ASP A 157 -28.85 -3.83 -2.60
C ASP A 157 -29.47 -3.24 -3.88
N LYS A 158 -30.80 -3.34 -4.08
CA LYS A 158 -31.47 -2.78 -5.27
C LYS A 158 -32.05 -1.37 -5.05
N THR A 159 -31.86 -0.76 -3.89
CA THR A 159 -32.32 0.61 -3.64
C THR A 159 -31.67 1.55 -4.66
N PRO A 160 -32.44 2.41 -5.36
CA PRO A 160 -31.89 3.26 -6.39
C PRO A 160 -30.92 4.29 -5.80
N TYR A 161 -29.69 4.23 -6.27
CA TYR A 161 -28.65 5.21 -5.97
C TYR A 161 -28.24 5.97 -7.23
N THR A 162 -27.64 7.14 -7.04
CA THR A 162 -27.11 7.98 -8.13
C THR A 162 -25.62 7.73 -8.29
N ILE A 163 -24.86 7.78 -7.20
CA ILE A 163 -23.40 7.62 -7.19
C ILE A 163 -23.01 6.61 -6.11
N MET A 164 -22.07 5.74 -6.42
CA MET A 164 -21.34 4.92 -5.45
C MET A 164 -19.86 5.28 -5.53
N PHE A 165 -19.27 5.65 -4.39
CA PHE A 165 -17.88 6.07 -4.33
C PHE A 165 -17.19 5.51 -3.09
N GLY A 166 -16.01 4.92 -3.27
CA GLY A 166 -15.15 4.54 -2.14
C GLY A 166 -14.32 3.27 -2.31
N PRO A 167 -13.47 2.97 -1.32
CA PRO A 167 -12.59 1.82 -1.37
C PRO A 167 -13.34 0.50 -1.25
N ASP A 168 -12.90 -0.49 -2.02
CA ASP A 168 -13.33 -1.87 -1.97
C ASP A 168 -12.13 -2.78 -2.23
N LYS A 169 -12.01 -3.84 -1.45
CA LYS A 169 -10.93 -4.80 -1.59
C LYS A 169 -11.51 -6.19 -1.49
N CYS A 170 -11.09 -7.09 -2.37
CA CYS A 170 -11.27 -8.53 -2.14
C CYS A 170 -10.07 -9.32 -2.63
N GLY A 171 -9.33 -9.93 -1.70
CA GLY A 171 -8.10 -10.67 -2.02
C GLY A 171 -6.99 -9.73 -2.49
N GLU A 172 -6.52 -9.92 -3.73
CA GLU A 172 -5.49 -9.06 -4.35
C GLU A 172 -6.08 -7.95 -5.23
N ASP A 173 -7.41 -7.87 -5.36
CA ASP A 173 -8.08 -6.83 -6.14
C ASP A 173 -8.37 -5.62 -5.25
N TYR A 174 -7.60 -4.55 -5.45
CA TYR A 174 -7.76 -3.27 -4.76
C TYR A 174 -8.46 -2.29 -5.71
N LYS A 175 -9.65 -1.82 -5.35
CA LYS A 175 -10.46 -0.92 -6.18
C LYS A 175 -10.90 0.29 -5.41
N LEU A 176 -10.84 1.44 -6.06
CA LEU A 176 -11.56 2.63 -5.63
C LEU A 176 -12.73 2.79 -6.59
N HIS A 177 -13.93 2.44 -6.13
CA HIS A 177 -15.13 2.55 -6.96
C HIS A 177 -15.48 4.01 -7.14
N PHE A 178 -15.78 4.37 -8.39
CA PHE A 178 -16.60 5.51 -8.73
C PHE A 178 -17.58 5.03 -9.80
N ILE A 179 -18.84 4.88 -9.40
CA ILE A 179 -19.90 4.37 -10.25
C ILE A 179 -21.02 5.38 -10.20
N PHE A 180 -21.57 5.74 -11.35
CA PHE A 180 -22.82 6.50 -11.39
C PHE A 180 -23.85 5.77 -12.25
N ARG A 181 -25.12 6.00 -11.91
CA ARG A 181 -26.25 5.42 -12.64
C ARG A 181 -26.76 6.43 -13.66
N HIS A 182 -26.49 6.13 -14.92
CA HIS A 182 -26.93 6.94 -16.05
C HIS A 182 -28.31 6.47 -16.52
N LYS A 183 -29.23 7.41 -16.71
CA LYS A 183 -30.56 7.13 -17.25
C LYS A 183 -30.50 7.21 -18.76
N ASN A 184 -30.77 6.10 -19.44
CA ASN A 184 -30.85 6.06 -20.89
C ASN A 184 -31.97 7.01 -21.38
N PRO A 185 -31.67 8.01 -22.23
CA PRO A 185 -32.65 9.00 -22.68
C PRO A 185 -33.70 8.40 -23.63
N LYS A 186 -33.42 7.27 -24.30
CA LYS A 186 -34.35 6.59 -25.19
C LYS A 186 -35.27 5.61 -24.46
N THR A 187 -34.69 4.71 -23.67
CA THR A 187 -35.47 3.64 -23.01
C THR A 187 -35.98 4.03 -21.63
N GLY A 188 -35.33 4.99 -20.97
CA GLY A 188 -35.61 5.39 -19.59
C GLY A 188 -35.02 4.46 -18.54
N ASP A 189 -34.30 3.41 -18.95
CA ASP A 189 -33.66 2.45 -18.07
C ASP A 189 -32.39 3.04 -17.43
N TYR A 190 -32.03 2.56 -16.24
CA TYR A 190 -30.80 2.97 -15.56
C TYR A 190 -29.70 1.95 -15.78
N GLU A 191 -28.55 2.43 -16.26
CA GLU A 191 -27.34 1.64 -16.42
C GLU A 191 -26.23 2.14 -15.49
N GLU A 192 -25.50 1.21 -14.87
CA GLU A 192 -24.33 1.50 -14.06
C GLU A 192 -23.11 1.73 -14.95
N LYS A 193 -22.43 2.87 -14.75
CA LYS A 193 -21.24 3.27 -15.49
C LYS A 193 -20.08 3.33 -14.50
N HIS A 194 -19.06 2.50 -14.69
CA HIS A 194 -17.91 2.39 -13.79
C HIS A 194 -16.74 3.20 -14.32
N ALA A 195 -16.11 4.00 -13.46
CA ALA A 195 -14.86 4.66 -13.82
C ALA A 195 -13.75 3.63 -14.07
N LYS A 196 -12.88 3.93 -15.04
CA LYS A 196 -11.65 3.17 -15.25
C LYS A 196 -10.80 3.16 -13.98
N ARG A 197 -10.05 2.07 -13.78
CA ARG A 197 -9.15 1.94 -12.63
C ARG A 197 -8.04 2.99 -12.72
N PRO A 198 -7.68 3.65 -11.61
CA PRO A 198 -6.54 4.57 -11.60
C PRO A 198 -5.22 3.80 -11.78
N ASP A 199 -4.23 4.43 -12.42
CA ASP A 199 -2.87 3.87 -12.65
C ASP A 199 -1.97 3.91 -11.40
N VAL A 200 -2.53 4.16 -10.21
CA VAL A 200 -1.79 4.30 -8.95
C VAL A 200 -1.89 3.00 -8.14
N ASP A 201 -0.79 2.59 -7.50
CA ASP A 201 -0.79 1.45 -6.59
C ASP A 201 -1.58 1.77 -5.31
N LEU A 202 -2.80 1.24 -5.25
CA LEU A 202 -3.72 1.43 -4.13
C LEU A 202 -3.36 0.58 -2.90
N LYS A 203 -2.47 -0.42 -3.02
CA LYS A 203 -2.23 -1.42 -1.97
C LYS A 203 -1.86 -0.82 -0.61
N LYS A 204 -1.13 0.29 -0.60
CA LYS A 204 -0.64 0.95 0.61
C LYS A 204 -1.80 1.40 1.51
N PHE A 205 -2.82 2.03 0.93
CA PHE A 205 -3.95 2.61 1.64
C PHE A 205 -4.91 1.59 2.30
N TYR A 206 -4.75 0.30 1.98
CA TYR A 206 -5.61 -0.77 2.52
C TYR A 206 -4.85 -1.66 3.51
N SER A 207 -3.53 -1.46 3.66
CA SER A 207 -2.66 -2.36 4.45
C SER A 207 -1.89 -1.67 5.57
N ASP A 208 -1.77 -0.34 5.54
CA ASP A 208 -1.02 0.43 6.54
C ASP A 208 -1.77 0.68 7.85
N LYS A 209 -3.06 0.29 7.93
CA LYS A 209 -3.96 0.44 9.09
C LYS A 209 -4.15 1.89 9.54
N ARG A 210 -3.99 2.84 8.61
CA ARG A 210 -4.13 4.27 8.88
C ARG A 210 -5.47 4.80 8.40
N THR A 211 -5.81 5.97 8.91
CA THR A 211 -6.99 6.71 8.47
C THR A 211 -6.65 7.45 7.18
N HIS A 212 -7.33 7.06 6.10
CA HIS A 212 -7.22 7.72 4.81
C HIS A 212 -8.47 8.53 4.50
N LEU A 213 -8.26 9.67 3.86
CA LEU A 213 -9.32 10.55 3.41
C LEU A 213 -9.64 10.27 1.95
N TYR A 214 -10.88 9.94 1.64
CA TYR A 214 -11.36 9.72 0.28
C TYR A 214 -12.22 10.91 -0.16
N THR A 215 -11.85 11.55 -1.26
CA THR A 215 -12.58 12.70 -1.80
C THR A 215 -12.91 12.46 -3.27
N LEU A 216 -14.19 12.57 -3.62
CA LEU A 216 -14.66 12.65 -5.00
C LEU A 216 -15.05 14.09 -5.30
N VAL A 217 -14.51 14.64 -6.39
CA VAL A 217 -14.88 15.94 -6.93
C VAL A 217 -15.46 15.71 -8.31
N LEU A 218 -16.75 16.00 -8.49
CA LEU A 218 -17.42 15.92 -9.78
C LEU A 218 -17.84 17.32 -10.22
N LYS A 219 -17.37 17.74 -11.38
CA LYS A 219 -17.59 19.09 -11.91
C LYS A 219 -18.70 19.08 -12.98
N PRO A 220 -19.38 20.23 -13.18
CA PRO A 220 -20.41 20.37 -14.22
C PRO A 220 -19.89 20.29 -15.67
N ASP A 221 -18.57 20.29 -15.87
CA ASP A 221 -17.92 20.11 -17.17
C ASP A 221 -17.70 18.63 -17.53
N ASP A 222 -18.43 17.74 -16.86
CA ASP A 222 -18.32 16.27 -16.97
C ASP A 222 -16.95 15.71 -16.58
N THR A 223 -16.09 16.51 -15.94
CA THR A 223 -14.82 16.02 -15.40
C THR A 223 -14.95 15.59 -13.94
N PHE A 224 -14.20 14.55 -13.58
CA PHE A 224 -14.13 14.08 -12.20
C PHE A 224 -12.69 13.91 -11.75
N GLU A 225 -12.48 14.12 -10.46
CA GLU A 225 -11.21 13.90 -9.77
C GLU A 225 -11.48 13.06 -8.52
N MET A 226 -10.67 12.02 -8.33
CA MET A 226 -10.69 11.14 -7.17
C MET A 226 -9.38 11.37 -6.44
N LEU A 227 -9.48 11.79 -5.18
CA LEU A 227 -8.33 12.07 -4.34
C LEU A 227 -8.32 11.11 -3.15
N ILE A 228 -7.12 10.67 -2.79
CA ILE A 228 -6.84 9.99 -1.52
C ILE A 228 -5.84 10.86 -0.78
N ASP A 229 -6.11 11.20 0.48
CA ASP A 229 -5.22 12.00 1.33
C ASP A 229 -4.85 13.37 0.69
N GLN A 230 -5.82 14.00 0.03
CA GLN A 230 -5.67 15.22 -0.79
C GLN A 230 -4.74 15.09 -2.01
N SER A 231 -4.29 13.88 -2.34
CA SER A 231 -3.50 13.59 -3.54
C SER A 231 -4.41 13.02 -4.63
N VAL A 232 -4.35 13.58 -5.85
CA VAL A 232 -5.15 13.11 -6.99
C VAL A 232 -4.65 11.73 -7.43
N VAL A 233 -5.48 10.70 -7.27
CA VAL A 233 -5.18 9.32 -7.70
C VAL A 233 -5.84 8.97 -9.03
N GLY A 234 -6.97 9.61 -9.33
CA GLY A 234 -7.71 9.41 -10.57
C GLY A 234 -8.28 10.72 -11.07
N LYS A 235 -8.23 10.93 -12.38
CA LYS A 235 -8.87 12.04 -13.07
C LYS A 235 -9.39 11.53 -14.41
N GLY A 236 -10.53 12.04 -14.85
CA GLY A 236 -11.11 11.64 -16.12
C GLY A 236 -12.33 12.44 -16.51
N ASN A 237 -12.96 12.02 -17.59
CA ASN A 237 -14.23 12.56 -18.06
C ASN A 237 -15.33 11.48 -18.06
N LEU A 238 -16.55 11.85 -17.66
CA LEU A 238 -17.70 10.93 -17.62
C LEU A 238 -18.02 10.28 -18.97
N LEU A 239 -17.72 10.94 -20.09
CA LEU A 239 -18.02 10.43 -21.44
C LEU A 239 -17.00 9.39 -21.92
N GLU A 240 -15.71 9.60 -21.63
CA GLU A 240 -14.60 8.82 -22.21
C GLU A 240 -14.01 7.78 -21.24
N ASP A 241 -14.05 8.06 -19.93
CA ASP A 241 -13.37 7.27 -18.89
C ASP A 241 -14.30 6.35 -18.10
N MET A 242 -15.47 6.09 -18.66
CA MET A 242 -16.47 5.19 -18.10
C MET A 242 -16.59 3.89 -18.90
N VAL A 243 -16.81 2.80 -18.16
CA VAL A 243 -16.98 1.45 -18.69
C VAL A 243 -18.26 0.85 -18.07
N PRO A 244 -19.27 0.51 -18.88
CA PRO A 244 -19.43 0.82 -20.30
C PRO A 244 -19.44 2.34 -20.58
N PRO A 245 -19.17 2.79 -21.82
CA PRO A 245 -19.28 4.21 -22.15
C PRO A 245 -20.72 4.71 -21.96
N VAL A 246 -20.87 6.00 -21.66
CA VAL A 246 -22.19 6.64 -21.53
C VAL A 246 -22.92 6.59 -22.87
N ASN A 247 -22.24 7.06 -23.92
CA ASN A 247 -22.76 7.02 -25.28
C ASN A 247 -22.42 5.66 -25.89
N PRO A 248 -23.43 4.84 -26.27
CA PRO A 248 -23.18 3.59 -26.95
C PRO A 248 -22.51 3.82 -28.32
N SER A 249 -21.86 2.80 -28.86
CA SER A 249 -21.23 2.90 -30.18
C SER A 249 -22.28 3.19 -31.27
N LYS A 250 -21.91 4.04 -32.23
CA LYS A 250 -22.75 4.36 -33.41
C LYS A 250 -23.03 3.13 -34.27
N GLU A 251 -22.10 2.19 -34.27
CA GLU A 251 -22.16 0.95 -35.03
C GLU A 251 -21.98 -0.24 -34.09
N ILE A 252 -22.70 -1.32 -34.34
CA ILE A 252 -22.57 -2.62 -33.69
C ILE A 252 -22.29 -3.68 -34.75
N GLU A 253 -21.67 -4.79 -34.36
CA GLU A 253 -21.52 -5.95 -35.22
C GLU A 253 -22.91 -6.57 -35.48
N ASP A 254 -23.21 -6.92 -36.73
CA ASP A 254 -24.48 -7.54 -37.08
C ASP A 254 -24.57 -8.93 -36.45
N PRO A 255 -25.49 -9.17 -35.50
CA PRO A 255 -25.63 -10.47 -34.86
C PRO A 255 -26.11 -11.57 -35.83
N ASN A 256 -26.62 -11.19 -37.01
CA ASN A 256 -27.09 -12.13 -38.03
C ASN A 256 -26.02 -12.46 -39.07
N ASP A 257 -24.94 -11.68 -39.14
CA ASP A 257 -23.83 -11.96 -40.04
C ASP A 257 -23.01 -13.12 -39.49
N LYS A 258 -22.68 -14.08 -40.37
CA LYS A 258 -22.00 -15.32 -40.00
C LYS A 258 -20.81 -15.51 -40.89
N LYS A 259 -19.72 -15.98 -40.27
CA LYS A 259 -18.50 -16.35 -40.98
C LYS A 259 -18.83 -17.33 -42.10
N PRO A 260 -18.49 -17.00 -43.36
CA PRO A 260 -18.62 -17.93 -44.48
C PRO A 260 -17.72 -19.17 -44.29
N ASP A 261 -18.20 -20.34 -44.69
CA ASP A 261 -17.46 -21.61 -44.56
C ASP A 261 -16.16 -21.63 -45.41
N ASP A 262 -16.11 -20.83 -46.47
CA ASP A 262 -14.97 -20.67 -47.38
C ASP A 262 -13.93 -19.65 -46.91
N TRP A 263 -14.17 -18.97 -45.78
CA TRP A 263 -13.27 -17.95 -45.25
C TRP A 263 -12.08 -18.57 -44.50
N ASP A 264 -10.89 -18.51 -45.13
CA ASP A 264 -9.66 -19.05 -44.53
C ASP A 264 -8.90 -17.99 -43.72
N GLU A 265 -8.88 -18.17 -42.40
CA GLU A 265 -8.17 -17.30 -41.45
C GLU A 265 -6.75 -17.79 -41.14
N ARG A 266 -6.35 -18.94 -41.71
CA ARG A 266 -5.01 -19.48 -41.47
C ARG A 266 -4.03 -18.68 -42.30
N ALA A 267 -3.27 -17.80 -41.65
CA ALA A 267 -2.22 -17.03 -42.29
C ALA A 267 -1.15 -17.94 -42.94
N LYS A 268 -0.86 -19.09 -42.32
CA LYS A 268 0.09 -20.07 -42.83
C LYS A 268 -0.51 -21.46 -42.90
N ILE A 269 -0.19 -22.18 -43.97
CA ILE A 269 -0.57 -23.58 -44.18
C ILE A 269 0.67 -24.45 -44.38
N PRO A 270 0.62 -25.73 -44.03
CA PRO A 270 1.61 -26.71 -44.47
C PRO A 270 1.81 -26.65 -45.98
N ASP A 271 3.06 -26.63 -46.44
CA ASP A 271 3.35 -26.69 -47.87
C ASP A 271 2.82 -28.02 -48.45
N PRO A 272 1.82 -27.98 -49.35
CA PRO A 272 1.25 -29.19 -49.93
C PRO A 272 2.22 -29.93 -50.85
N ASN A 273 3.28 -29.27 -51.31
CA ASN A 273 4.30 -29.85 -52.18
C ASN A 273 5.50 -30.41 -51.42
N ALA A 274 5.60 -30.14 -50.11
CA ALA A 274 6.66 -30.71 -49.30
C ALA A 274 6.36 -32.20 -49.07
N VAL A 275 7.32 -33.04 -49.45
CA VAL A 275 7.27 -34.48 -49.20
C VAL A 275 8.31 -34.81 -48.14
N LYS A 276 7.96 -35.75 -47.27
CA LYS A 276 8.89 -36.30 -46.28
C LYS A 276 10.15 -36.84 -46.99
N PRO A 277 11.35 -36.37 -46.64
CA PRO A 277 12.59 -36.91 -47.18
C PRO A 277 12.78 -38.39 -46.84
N ASP A 278 13.38 -39.16 -47.76
CA ASP A 278 13.64 -40.60 -47.56
C ASP A 278 14.64 -40.86 -46.43
N ASP A 279 15.48 -39.88 -46.07
CA ASP A 279 16.46 -39.96 -44.97
C ASP A 279 15.86 -39.62 -43.59
N TRP A 280 14.55 -39.44 -43.50
CA TRP A 280 13.84 -39.11 -42.27
C TRP A 280 13.11 -40.33 -41.72
N ASP A 281 13.78 -41.10 -40.87
CA ASP A 281 13.15 -42.22 -40.17
C ASP A 281 12.37 -41.71 -38.94
N GLU A 282 11.08 -42.06 -38.86
CA GLU A 282 10.19 -41.66 -37.75
C GLU A 282 10.08 -42.74 -36.66
N ASP A 283 10.48 -43.98 -36.99
CA ASP A 283 10.39 -45.13 -36.10
C ASP A 283 11.66 -45.27 -35.24
N GLU A 284 12.71 -44.51 -35.56
CA GLU A 284 13.91 -44.40 -34.74
C GLU A 284 13.55 -43.90 -33.32
N PRO A 285 14.00 -44.58 -32.25
CA PRO A 285 13.73 -44.15 -30.90
C PRO A 285 14.60 -42.93 -30.54
N SER A 286 14.06 -42.00 -29.75
CA SER A 286 14.80 -40.83 -29.27
C SER A 286 16.02 -41.19 -28.40
N LYS A 287 16.00 -42.38 -27.83
CA LYS A 287 17.04 -42.91 -26.96
C LYS A 287 17.39 -44.33 -27.35
N ILE A 288 18.67 -44.61 -27.42
CA ILE A 288 19.25 -45.93 -27.66
C ILE A 288 20.13 -46.30 -26.47
N GLU A 289 20.32 -47.59 -26.22
CA GLU A 289 21.28 -48.03 -25.21
C GLU A 289 22.69 -47.58 -25.60
N ASP A 290 23.47 -47.11 -24.63
CA ASP A 290 24.84 -46.70 -24.85
C ASP A 290 25.75 -47.95 -25.04
N PRO A 291 26.34 -48.17 -26.24
CA PRO A 291 27.19 -49.32 -26.48
C PRO A 291 28.56 -49.21 -25.78
N ASP A 292 28.99 -47.99 -25.44
CA ASP A 292 30.25 -47.72 -24.77
C ASP A 292 30.13 -47.78 -23.24
N ALA A 293 28.89 -47.82 -22.72
CA ALA A 293 28.64 -47.99 -21.30
C ALA A 293 28.98 -49.42 -20.84
N VAL A 294 30.00 -49.52 -19.99
CA VAL A 294 30.40 -50.75 -19.33
C VAL A 294 29.84 -50.76 -17.91
N LYS A 295 29.33 -51.92 -17.49
CA LYS A 295 28.86 -52.14 -16.12
C LYS A 295 29.99 -51.93 -15.11
N PRO A 296 29.80 -51.09 -14.07
CA PRO A 296 30.82 -50.87 -13.04
C PRO A 296 31.20 -52.15 -12.29
N GLU A 297 32.50 -52.31 -11.97
CA GLU A 297 32.97 -53.41 -11.13
C GLU A 297 32.41 -53.26 -9.70
N GLY A 298 31.80 -54.32 -9.17
CA GLY A 298 31.19 -54.34 -7.83
C GLY A 298 29.68 -54.05 -7.77
N TRP A 299 28.99 -53.99 -8.91
CA TRP A 299 27.53 -53.91 -8.98
C TRP A 299 26.85 -55.16 -8.40
N LEU A 300 25.85 -54.98 -7.53
CA LEU A 300 25.15 -56.08 -6.86
C LEU A 300 23.86 -56.45 -7.61
N ASP A 301 23.92 -57.40 -8.54
CA ASP A 301 22.75 -57.79 -9.35
C ASP A 301 21.65 -58.49 -8.57
N ASP A 302 22.03 -59.30 -7.58
CA ASP A 302 21.12 -60.16 -6.81
C ASP A 302 20.39 -59.41 -5.69
N GLU A 303 20.81 -58.19 -5.36
CA GLU A 303 20.22 -57.38 -4.30
C GLU A 303 19.29 -56.34 -4.91
N LEU A 304 18.04 -56.29 -4.44
CA LEU A 304 17.08 -55.29 -4.88
C LEU A 304 17.51 -53.88 -4.46
N GLN A 305 17.30 -52.90 -5.34
CA GLN A 305 17.58 -51.49 -5.07
C GLN A 305 16.73 -50.95 -3.90
N TYR A 306 15.51 -51.45 -3.78
CA TYR A 306 14.58 -51.13 -2.71
C TYR A 306 14.12 -52.39 -2.00
N ILE A 307 13.99 -52.31 -0.68
CA ILE A 307 13.44 -53.35 0.18
C ILE A 307 12.24 -52.78 0.93
N PRO A 308 11.22 -53.60 1.26
CA PRO A 308 10.13 -53.16 2.12
C PRO A 308 10.68 -52.76 3.50
N ASP A 309 10.22 -51.63 4.02
CA ASP A 309 10.64 -51.12 5.32
C ASP A 309 10.26 -52.13 6.42
N PRO A 310 11.24 -52.73 7.12
CA PRO A 310 10.96 -53.71 8.17
C PRO A 310 10.35 -53.09 9.42
N SER A 311 10.32 -51.75 9.52
CA SER A 311 9.74 -51.00 10.63
C SER A 311 8.35 -50.43 10.33
N ALA A 312 7.85 -50.57 9.09
CA ALA A 312 6.52 -50.16 8.74
C ALA A 312 5.49 -51.20 9.21
N GLU A 313 4.52 -50.75 9.99
CA GLU A 313 3.37 -51.54 10.41
C GLU A 313 2.12 -51.08 9.65
N LYS A 314 1.23 -52.03 9.35
CA LYS A 314 -0.05 -51.75 8.71
C LYS A 314 -0.89 -50.83 9.62
N PRO A 315 -1.39 -49.68 9.13
CA PRO A 315 -2.28 -48.82 9.91
C PRO A 315 -3.55 -49.57 10.36
N GLU A 316 -4.02 -49.31 11.58
CA GLU A 316 -5.22 -49.94 12.14
C GLU A 316 -6.51 -49.59 11.36
N ASP A 317 -6.52 -48.43 10.68
CA ASP A 317 -7.64 -47.92 9.88
C ASP A 317 -7.54 -48.33 8.39
N TRP A 318 -6.64 -49.26 8.05
CA TRP A 318 -6.48 -49.73 6.67
C TRP A 318 -7.46 -50.87 6.37
N ASP A 319 -8.40 -50.61 5.47
CA ASP A 319 -9.42 -51.57 5.05
C ASP A 319 -9.00 -52.25 3.74
N GLU A 320 -8.78 -53.57 3.74
CA GLU A 320 -8.32 -54.28 2.53
C GLU A 320 -9.39 -54.37 1.43
N GLU A 321 -10.68 -54.24 1.75
CA GLU A 321 -11.77 -54.26 0.78
C GLU A 321 -11.91 -52.91 0.07
N MET A 322 -11.65 -51.81 0.80
CA MET A 322 -11.76 -50.44 0.27
C MET A 322 -10.42 -49.89 -0.27
N ASP A 323 -9.31 -50.15 0.41
CA ASP A 323 -7.96 -49.60 0.13
C ASP A 323 -7.02 -50.60 -0.55
N GLY A 324 -7.39 -51.89 -0.62
CA GLY A 324 -6.59 -52.96 -1.23
C GLY A 324 -5.58 -53.63 -0.28
N GLU A 325 -4.80 -54.59 -0.80
CA GLU A 325 -3.75 -55.27 -0.03
C GLU A 325 -2.68 -54.26 0.42
N TRP A 326 -2.38 -54.23 1.72
CA TRP A 326 -1.37 -53.30 2.24
C TRP A 326 0.04 -53.78 1.89
N GLU A 327 0.81 -52.93 1.21
CA GLU A 327 2.22 -53.14 0.93
C GLU A 327 3.08 -52.14 1.73
N ALA A 328 4.13 -52.64 2.38
CA ALA A 328 5.05 -51.80 3.14
C ALA A 328 5.78 -50.80 2.22
N PRO A 329 6.00 -49.55 2.67
CA PRO A 329 6.80 -48.57 1.93
C PRO A 329 8.18 -49.11 1.57
N GLN A 330 8.61 -48.87 0.34
CA GLN A 330 9.91 -49.31 -0.17
C GLN A 330 11.01 -48.31 0.24
N ILE A 331 12.02 -48.78 0.98
CA ILE A 331 13.20 -48.01 1.38
C ILE A 331 14.43 -48.43 0.55
N PRO A 332 15.38 -47.52 0.27
CA PRO A 332 16.62 -47.89 -0.40
C PRO A 332 17.36 -48.93 0.44
N ASN A 333 17.80 -50.02 -0.20
CA ASN A 333 18.49 -51.10 0.49
C ASN A 333 19.84 -50.58 1.02
N PRO A 334 20.10 -50.66 2.35
CA PRO A 334 21.32 -50.11 2.94
C PRO A 334 22.60 -50.77 2.41
N LYS A 335 22.53 -52.01 1.90
CA LYS A 335 23.66 -52.67 1.23
C LYS A 335 24.07 -51.95 -0.07
N CYS A 336 23.12 -51.30 -0.73
CA CYS A 336 23.31 -50.60 -2.00
C CYS A 336 23.95 -49.23 -1.83
N GLU A 337 23.93 -48.65 -0.63
CA GLU A 337 24.66 -47.40 -0.35
C GLU A 337 26.18 -47.59 -0.38
N THR A 338 26.66 -48.80 -0.07
CA THR A 338 28.09 -49.14 -0.07
C THR A 338 28.61 -49.66 -1.41
N ALA A 339 27.72 -49.98 -2.35
CA ALA A 339 28.05 -50.49 -3.67
C ALA A 339 27.84 -49.43 -4.78
N PRO A 340 28.47 -49.58 -5.96
CA PRO A 340 28.22 -48.67 -7.10
C PRO A 340 26.77 -48.67 -7.61
N GLY A 341 26.02 -49.74 -7.33
CA GLY A 341 24.61 -49.87 -7.63
C GLY A 341 24.09 -51.28 -7.34
N CYS A 342 22.77 -51.44 -7.41
CA CYS A 342 22.04 -52.67 -7.08
C CYS A 342 20.91 -52.94 -8.07
N GLY A 343 20.51 -54.21 -8.15
CA GLY A 343 19.47 -54.69 -9.04
C GLY A 343 20.00 -55.04 -10.44
N GLU A 344 19.12 -55.42 -11.35
CA GLU A 344 19.52 -55.74 -12.71
C GLU A 344 20.11 -54.49 -13.41
N TRP A 345 21.38 -54.56 -13.80
CA TRP A 345 22.02 -53.44 -14.47
C TRP A 345 21.46 -53.25 -15.88
N VAL A 346 20.82 -52.10 -16.10
CA VAL A 346 20.35 -51.67 -17.43
C VAL A 346 21.34 -50.67 -17.99
N ARG A 347 21.70 -50.82 -19.27
CA ARG A 347 22.56 -49.86 -19.96
C ARG A 347 21.94 -48.47 -19.91
N PRO A 348 22.72 -47.42 -19.60
CA PRO A 348 22.22 -46.06 -19.66
C PRO A 348 21.80 -45.75 -21.10
N MET A 349 20.67 -45.07 -21.22
CA MET A 349 20.10 -44.67 -22.50
C MET A 349 20.76 -43.37 -22.97
N MET A 350 21.44 -43.38 -24.12
CA MET A 350 21.97 -42.19 -24.77
C MET A 350 20.99 -41.62 -25.80
N THR A 351 21.13 -40.34 -26.13
CA THR A 351 20.34 -39.71 -27.21
C THR A 351 20.76 -40.28 -28.56
N ASN A 352 19.80 -40.80 -29.33
CA ASN A 352 20.06 -41.33 -30.66
C ASN A 352 20.41 -40.19 -31.64
N PRO A 353 21.62 -40.15 -32.22
CA PRO A 353 22.01 -39.10 -33.16
C PRO A 353 21.16 -39.08 -34.44
N ASN A 354 20.55 -40.21 -34.80
CA ASN A 354 19.74 -40.35 -36.01
C ASN A 354 18.26 -39.98 -35.78
N TYR A 355 17.85 -39.73 -34.54
CA TYR A 355 16.47 -39.37 -34.22
C TYR A 355 16.15 -37.96 -34.70
N LYS A 356 15.30 -37.85 -35.72
CA LYS A 356 14.82 -36.57 -36.26
C LYS A 356 13.40 -36.21 -35.79
N GLY A 357 12.68 -37.16 -35.16
CA GLY A 357 11.30 -36.97 -34.70
C GLY A 357 10.26 -37.16 -35.81
N LYS A 358 9.01 -36.76 -35.60
CA LYS A 358 7.98 -36.82 -36.65
C LYS A 358 8.18 -35.71 -37.67
N TRP A 359 8.21 -36.04 -38.95
CA TRP A 359 8.41 -35.03 -39.98
C TRP A 359 7.20 -34.09 -40.04
N LYS A 360 7.47 -32.79 -40.14
CA LYS A 360 6.45 -31.77 -40.34
C LYS A 360 6.80 -30.94 -41.57
N PRO A 361 5.88 -30.76 -42.54
CA PRO A 361 6.12 -29.91 -43.68
C PRO A 361 6.39 -28.45 -43.23
N PRO A 362 7.22 -27.71 -43.98
CA PRO A 362 7.40 -26.27 -43.75
C PRO A 362 6.08 -25.53 -43.95
N MET A 363 5.88 -24.47 -43.17
CA MET A 363 4.68 -23.64 -43.25
C MET A 363 4.89 -22.51 -44.28
N ILE A 364 4.03 -22.44 -45.30
CA ILE A 364 4.01 -21.39 -46.31
C ILE A 364 2.85 -20.43 -46.06
N ASP A 365 2.97 -19.20 -46.55
CA ASP A 365 1.88 -18.23 -46.49
C ASP A 365 0.71 -18.73 -47.34
N ASN A 366 -0.49 -18.71 -46.75
CA ASN A 366 -1.68 -19.24 -47.40
C ASN A 366 -2.17 -18.27 -48.48
N PRO A 367 -2.20 -18.67 -49.77
CA PRO A 367 -2.69 -17.80 -50.84
C PRO A 367 -4.16 -17.41 -50.68
N ASN A 368 -4.95 -18.20 -49.95
CA ASN A 368 -6.38 -17.97 -49.71
C ASN A 368 -6.65 -17.25 -48.38
N TYR A 369 -5.63 -16.71 -47.69
CA TYR A 369 -5.84 -15.99 -46.44
C TYR A 369 -6.63 -14.70 -46.68
N GLN A 370 -7.83 -14.63 -46.12
CA GLN A 370 -8.75 -13.49 -46.28
C GLN A 370 -8.71 -12.51 -45.10
N GLY A 371 -7.85 -12.76 -44.10
CA GLY A 371 -7.84 -12.02 -42.84
C GLY A 371 -8.62 -12.76 -41.75
N ILE A 372 -8.56 -12.24 -40.53
CA ILE A 372 -9.44 -12.70 -39.45
C ILE A 372 -10.83 -12.17 -39.77
N TRP A 373 -11.84 -13.04 -39.84
CA TRP A 373 -13.20 -12.63 -40.15
C TRP A 373 -13.76 -11.81 -38.98
N SER A 374 -14.49 -10.74 -39.31
CA SER A 374 -15.26 -9.94 -38.36
C SER A 374 -16.63 -9.64 -38.96
N PRO A 375 -17.73 -9.69 -38.20
CA PRO A 375 -19.06 -9.39 -38.72
C PRO A 375 -19.15 -7.98 -39.32
N GLN A 376 -20.06 -7.78 -40.26
CA GLN A 376 -20.37 -6.47 -40.80
C GLN A 376 -20.86 -5.52 -39.70
N LYS A 377 -20.36 -4.29 -39.71
CA LYS A 377 -20.85 -3.23 -38.82
C LYS A 377 -22.16 -2.63 -39.36
N ILE A 378 -23.20 -2.66 -38.53
CA ILE A 378 -24.51 -2.05 -38.82
C ILE A 378 -24.77 -0.87 -37.86
N PRO A 379 -25.55 0.14 -38.29
CA PRO A 379 -25.97 1.22 -37.40
C PRO A 379 -26.69 0.69 -36.16
N ASN A 380 -26.31 1.18 -34.99
CA ASN A 380 -26.89 0.75 -33.72
C ASN A 380 -28.28 1.37 -33.53
N PRO A 381 -29.37 0.57 -33.45
CA PRO A 381 -30.72 1.10 -33.23
C PRO A 381 -30.87 1.82 -31.89
N ASP A 382 -30.12 1.38 -30.87
CA ASP A 382 -30.15 1.90 -29.51
C ASP A 382 -29.20 3.10 -29.32
N TYR A 383 -28.55 3.57 -30.39
CA TYR A 383 -27.62 4.69 -30.34
C TYR A 383 -28.30 5.97 -29.83
N PHE A 384 -27.78 6.56 -28.76
CA PHE A 384 -28.13 7.91 -28.33
C PHE A 384 -26.86 8.71 -28.07
N GLU A 385 -27.01 10.03 -28.04
CA GLU A 385 -25.93 10.95 -27.75
C GLU A 385 -26.39 11.86 -26.61
N ASP A 386 -25.79 11.65 -25.44
CA ASP A 386 -25.87 12.57 -24.31
C ASP A 386 -24.53 13.34 -24.21
N LEU A 387 -24.64 14.66 -24.10
CA LEU A 387 -23.50 15.57 -24.01
C LEU A 387 -23.27 16.08 -22.58
N HIS A 388 -24.23 15.87 -21.67
CA HIS A 388 -24.19 16.40 -20.31
C HIS A 388 -24.53 15.32 -19.27
N PRO A 389 -23.75 14.22 -19.19
CA PRO A 389 -23.98 13.14 -18.22
C PRO A 389 -23.92 13.61 -16.76
N PHE A 390 -23.36 14.79 -16.46
CA PHE A 390 -23.40 15.41 -15.14
C PHE A 390 -24.84 15.66 -14.64
N GLU A 391 -25.81 15.90 -15.52
CA GLU A 391 -27.23 16.13 -15.17
C GLU A 391 -27.93 14.83 -14.72
N MET A 392 -27.48 14.29 -13.59
CA MET A 392 -27.97 13.04 -13.01
C MET A 392 -29.22 13.26 -12.14
N THR A 393 -29.82 12.15 -11.69
CA THR A 393 -30.90 12.21 -10.70
C THR A 393 -30.42 12.88 -9.41
N ALA A 394 -31.22 13.78 -8.83
CA ALA A 394 -30.89 14.42 -7.56
C ALA A 394 -30.65 13.40 -6.43
N VAL A 395 -29.86 13.78 -5.43
CA VAL A 395 -29.51 12.94 -4.27
C VAL A 395 -30.21 13.47 -3.02
N SER A 396 -30.83 12.59 -2.24
CA SER A 396 -31.58 12.96 -1.02
C SER A 396 -31.09 12.28 0.25
N ALA A 397 -30.38 11.16 0.14
CA ALA A 397 -29.81 10.46 1.30
C ALA A 397 -28.42 9.89 1.00
N VAL A 398 -27.68 9.61 2.06
CA VAL A 398 -26.40 8.90 2.02
C VAL A 398 -26.57 7.55 2.73
N GLY A 399 -26.01 6.49 2.16
CA GLY A 399 -26.14 5.13 2.69
C GLY A 399 -24.84 4.36 2.58
N LEU A 400 -24.62 3.48 3.55
CA LEU A 400 -23.55 2.50 3.60
C LEU A 400 -24.20 1.12 3.52
N GLU A 401 -24.08 0.46 2.37
CA GLU A 401 -24.52 -0.94 2.19
C GLU A 401 -23.28 -1.76 1.85
N LEU A 402 -22.77 -2.49 2.84
CA LEU A 402 -21.44 -3.08 2.80
C LEU A 402 -21.49 -4.55 3.19
N TRP A 403 -20.71 -5.35 2.48
CA TRP A 403 -20.33 -6.69 2.90
C TRP A 403 -18.86 -6.67 3.31
N SER A 404 -18.53 -7.24 4.46
CA SER A 404 -17.14 -7.36 4.91
C SER A 404 -16.89 -8.67 5.64
N MET A 405 -15.75 -9.29 5.32
CA MET A 405 -15.15 -10.42 6.05
C MET A 405 -14.28 -9.97 7.22
N THR A 406 -13.99 -8.67 7.34
CA THR A 406 -13.12 -8.11 8.38
C THR A 406 -13.90 -7.12 9.25
N PRO A 407 -13.79 -7.21 10.59
CA PRO A 407 -14.44 -6.26 11.48
C PRO A 407 -13.61 -4.98 11.63
N ASP A 408 -14.13 -4.05 12.41
CA ASP A 408 -13.47 -2.82 12.87
C ASP A 408 -13.07 -1.85 11.75
N ILE A 409 -13.87 -1.79 10.67
CA ILE A 409 -13.77 -0.73 9.67
C ILE A 409 -14.37 0.54 10.25
N TYR A 410 -13.56 1.57 10.38
CA TYR A 410 -13.91 2.86 10.99
C TYR A 410 -14.20 3.89 9.90
N PHE A 411 -15.33 4.58 10.02
CA PHE A 411 -15.78 5.64 9.14
C PHE A 411 -15.98 6.93 9.91
N ASP A 412 -15.54 8.05 9.36
CA ASP A 412 -15.73 9.35 10.01
C ASP A 412 -15.69 10.55 9.03
N ASN A 413 -16.04 11.73 9.53
CA ASN A 413 -15.93 13.04 8.87
C ASN A 413 -16.58 13.09 7.49
N PHE A 414 -17.79 12.56 7.39
CA PHE A 414 -18.59 12.66 6.17
C PHE A 414 -18.94 14.12 5.90
N ILE A 415 -18.69 14.58 4.69
CA ILE A 415 -19.10 15.89 4.20
C ILE A 415 -19.53 15.80 2.74
N ILE A 416 -20.68 16.41 2.44
CA ILE A 416 -21.16 16.63 1.08
C ILE A 416 -21.37 18.14 0.90
N CYS A 417 -20.63 18.72 -0.05
CA CYS A 417 -20.64 20.16 -0.29
C CYS A 417 -20.43 20.48 -1.78
N SER A 418 -20.49 21.77 -2.11
CA SER A 418 -20.34 22.28 -3.48
C SER A 418 -19.11 23.17 -3.69
N GLU A 419 -18.29 23.36 -2.65
CA GLU A 419 -17.11 24.23 -2.70
C GLU A 419 -15.88 23.47 -2.20
N LYS A 420 -14.80 23.50 -2.98
CA LYS A 420 -13.56 22.75 -2.68
C LYS A 420 -12.92 23.25 -1.39
N GLU A 421 -12.92 24.57 -1.19
CA GLU A 421 -12.32 25.22 -0.04
C GLU A 421 -13.00 24.83 1.28
N VAL A 422 -14.31 24.55 1.25
CA VAL A 422 -15.06 24.08 2.42
C VAL A 422 -14.64 22.66 2.79
N ALA A 423 -14.51 21.77 1.80
CA ALA A 423 -14.05 20.40 2.00
C ALA A 423 -12.58 20.32 2.46
N ASP A 424 -11.71 21.16 1.88
CA ASP A 424 -10.28 21.18 2.22
C ASP A 424 -10.05 21.71 3.65
N ARG A 425 -10.80 22.73 4.09
CA ARG A 425 -10.75 23.19 5.49
C ARG A 425 -11.30 22.14 6.45
N TRP A 426 -12.43 21.51 6.10
CA TRP A 426 -12.99 20.41 6.88
C TRP A 426 -11.99 19.26 7.05
N ALA A 427 -11.32 18.87 5.97
CA ALA A 427 -10.25 17.88 5.99
C ALA A 427 -9.06 18.31 6.87
N ALA A 428 -8.68 19.58 6.84
CA ALA A 428 -7.57 20.08 7.64
C ALA A 428 -7.90 20.08 9.15
N ASP A 429 -9.13 20.43 9.50
CA ASP A 429 -9.59 20.48 10.90
C ASP A 429 -9.81 19.06 11.49
N GLY A 430 -10.34 18.12 10.70
CA GLY A 430 -10.54 16.71 11.08
C GLY A 430 -9.32 15.84 10.79
N TRP A 431 -9.31 15.17 9.63
CA TRP A 431 -8.25 14.27 9.17
C TRP A 431 -6.82 14.81 9.37
N GLY A 432 -6.58 16.10 9.09
CA GLY A 432 -5.27 16.74 9.24
C GLY A 432 -4.71 16.60 10.66
N LEU A 433 -5.57 16.72 11.67
CA LEU A 433 -5.19 16.49 13.06
C LEU A 433 -4.84 15.02 13.32
N LYS A 434 -5.68 14.09 12.86
CA LYS A 434 -5.45 12.64 13.02
C LYS A 434 -4.14 12.21 12.37
N LYS A 435 -3.84 12.74 11.19
CA LYS A 435 -2.58 12.51 10.48
C LYS A 435 -1.38 13.01 11.27
N LEU A 436 -1.47 14.19 11.89
CA LEU A 436 -0.38 14.73 12.72
C LEU A 436 -0.15 13.86 13.96
N VAL A 437 -1.22 13.40 14.62
CA VAL A 437 -1.12 12.49 15.77
C VAL A 437 -0.54 11.14 15.35
N ALA A 438 -1.03 10.55 14.27
CA ALA A 438 -0.49 9.31 13.73
C ALA A 438 1.00 9.44 13.37
N SER A 439 1.39 10.55 12.73
CA SER A 439 2.80 10.82 12.37
C SER A 439 3.68 11.06 13.60
N ALA A 440 3.14 11.66 14.67
CA ALA A 440 3.88 11.88 15.93
C ALA A 440 4.05 10.57 16.73
N ASN A 441 3.10 9.65 16.61
CA ASN A 441 3.15 8.33 17.23
C ASN A 441 3.98 7.31 16.42
N GLU A 442 4.40 7.65 15.20
CA GLU A 442 5.32 6.79 14.47
C GLU A 442 6.62 6.62 15.27
N PRO A 443 7.07 5.38 15.52
CA PRO A 443 8.36 5.16 16.14
C PRO A 443 9.42 5.75 15.21
N GLY A 444 9.99 6.89 15.60
CA GLY A 444 11.07 7.51 14.85
C GLY A 444 12.17 6.49 14.56
N MET A 445 12.97 6.71 13.51
CA MET A 445 14.00 5.77 13.06
C MET A 445 14.89 5.25 14.21
N PHE A 446 15.12 6.06 15.25
CA PHE A 446 15.82 5.66 16.47
C PHE A 446 15.07 4.64 17.33
N SER A 447 13.76 4.80 17.52
CA SER A 447 12.92 3.82 18.24
C SER A 447 12.88 2.49 17.50
N GLN A 448 12.77 2.49 16.16
CA GLN A 448 12.88 1.26 15.37
C GLN A 448 14.25 0.58 15.51
N LEU A 449 15.34 1.35 15.52
CA LEU A 449 16.68 0.81 15.77
C LEU A 449 16.79 0.18 17.17
N VAL A 450 16.24 0.83 18.20
CA VAL A 450 16.22 0.33 19.58
C VAL A 450 15.38 -0.95 19.70
N THR A 451 14.16 -0.97 19.16
CA THR A 451 13.30 -2.18 19.18
C THR A 451 13.94 -3.34 18.42
N ALA A 452 14.53 -3.09 17.24
CA ALA A 452 15.27 -4.11 16.51
C ALA A 452 16.46 -4.67 17.32
N ALA A 453 17.12 -3.82 18.12
CA ALA A 453 18.23 -4.24 18.97
C ALA A 453 17.79 -4.96 20.26
N GLU A 454 16.56 -4.76 20.73
CA GLU A 454 15.94 -5.58 21.77
C GLU A 454 15.62 -7.00 21.26
N ASP A 455 15.07 -7.13 20.05
CA ASP A 455 14.80 -8.43 19.41
C ASP A 455 16.10 -9.19 19.06
N ARG A 456 17.17 -8.46 18.76
CA ARG A 456 18.47 -8.99 18.34
C ARG A 456 19.60 -8.30 19.11
N PRO A 457 19.96 -8.80 20.31
CA PRO A 457 20.94 -8.16 21.19
C PRO A 457 22.32 -7.88 20.58
N TRP A 458 22.71 -8.60 19.53
CA TRP A 458 23.98 -8.39 18.80
C TRP A 458 24.00 -7.09 17.99
N LEU A 459 22.83 -6.53 17.64
CA LEU A 459 22.75 -5.25 16.92
C LEU A 459 23.25 -4.08 17.78
N TRP A 460 23.12 -4.14 19.11
CA TRP A 460 23.74 -3.16 20.01
C TRP A 460 25.26 -3.08 19.83
N VAL A 461 25.92 -4.22 19.62
CA VAL A 461 27.38 -4.26 19.39
C VAL A 461 27.72 -3.56 18.08
N LEU A 462 26.93 -3.76 17.02
CA LEU A 462 27.12 -3.08 15.75
C LEU A 462 26.84 -1.57 15.84
N TYR A 463 25.78 -1.16 16.53
CA TYR A 463 25.48 0.26 16.71
C TYR A 463 26.56 0.97 17.52
N ILE A 464 27.03 0.34 18.61
CA ILE A 464 28.13 0.89 19.40
C ILE A 464 29.41 0.97 18.57
N LEU A 465 29.71 -0.06 17.76
CA LEU A 465 30.91 -0.09 16.94
C LEU A 465 30.87 0.94 15.81
N THR A 466 29.72 1.08 15.14
CA THR A 466 29.52 2.10 14.08
C THR A 466 29.55 3.53 14.60
N LEU A 467 29.16 3.78 15.86
CA LEU A 467 29.20 5.10 16.49
C LEU A 467 30.57 5.39 17.16
N ALA A 468 31.23 4.36 17.70
CA ALA A 468 32.53 4.48 18.35
C ALA A 468 33.71 4.56 17.36
N LEU A 469 33.60 4.00 16.16
CA LEU A 469 34.68 4.00 15.16
C LEU A 469 34.96 5.42 14.60
N PRO A 470 33.96 6.23 14.23
CA PRO A 470 34.16 7.63 13.85
C PRO A 470 34.70 8.49 15.00
N VAL A 471 34.18 8.30 16.22
CA VAL A 471 34.64 9.04 17.41
C VAL A 471 36.07 8.65 17.77
N GLY A 472 36.40 7.36 17.71
CA GLY A 472 37.74 6.85 17.95
C GLY A 472 38.75 7.35 16.91
N LEU A 473 38.38 7.38 15.63
CA LEU A 473 39.20 7.99 14.58
C LEU A 473 39.37 9.49 14.78
N GLY A 474 38.32 10.21 15.18
CA GLY A 474 38.39 11.64 15.52
C GLY A 474 39.33 11.92 16.68
N VAL A 475 39.29 11.13 17.76
CA VAL A 475 40.21 11.25 18.90
C VAL A 475 41.65 10.89 18.52
N LEU A 476 41.85 9.90 17.65
CA LEU A 476 43.17 9.50 17.17
C LEU A 476 43.81 10.58 16.27
N PHE A 477 43.00 11.28 15.47
CA PHE A 477 43.45 12.35 14.58
C PHE A 477 43.64 13.69 15.30
N CYS A 478 42.95 13.91 16.43
CA CYS A 478 42.98 15.17 17.20
C CYS A 478 43.93 15.16 18.41
N TRP A 479 44.77 14.14 18.63
CA TRP A 479 45.79 14.16 19.68
C TRP A 479 47.16 14.67 19.17
N PRO A 480 47.75 15.73 19.77
CA PRO A 480 49.00 16.30 19.32
C PRO A 480 50.19 15.42 19.72
N THR A 481 51.02 15.09 18.73
CA THR A 481 52.34 14.47 18.90
C THR A 481 53.25 15.42 19.68
N LYS A 482 53.65 15.04 20.90
CA LYS A 482 54.61 15.82 21.69
C LYS A 482 56.01 15.79 21.05
N LYS A 483 56.50 16.95 20.63
CA LYS A 483 57.95 17.20 20.45
C LYS A 483 58.60 17.39 21.83
N ILE A 484 59.79 16.82 22.01
CA ILE A 484 60.67 17.05 23.14
C ILE A 484 61.70 18.09 22.69
N GLU A 485 61.76 19.26 23.33
CA GLU A 485 62.87 20.21 23.21
C GLU A 485 63.32 20.65 24.61
N GLU A 486 64.64 20.75 24.76
CA GLU A 486 65.41 21.00 25.99
C GLU A 486 65.41 22.49 26.41
N ASP A 487 65.51 22.72 27.72
CA ASP A 487 65.59 24.02 28.39
C ASP A 487 66.78 24.89 27.94
N ILE A 488 66.53 26.17 27.64
CA ILE A 488 67.50 27.26 27.85
C ILE A 488 66.79 28.49 28.46
N ASP A 489 67.24 28.83 29.66
CA ASP A 489 66.83 29.90 30.59
C ASP A 489 67.41 31.27 30.19
N TYR A 490 66.71 32.40 30.44
CA TYR A 490 67.29 33.70 30.89
C TYR A 490 66.24 34.82 31.17
N LYS A 491 66.09 35.13 32.47
CA LYS A 491 65.79 36.38 33.23
C LYS A 491 65.37 37.73 32.57
N LYS A 492 64.30 38.32 33.15
CA LYS A 492 64.07 39.69 33.75
C LYS A 492 64.54 40.95 32.95
N SER A 493 63.85 42.10 32.88
CA SER A 493 62.94 42.82 33.79
C SER A 493 62.40 44.15 33.17
N ASP A 494 61.23 44.61 33.64
CA ASP A 494 60.86 45.98 34.06
C ASP A 494 60.72 47.22 33.13
N VAL A 495 59.52 47.83 33.27
CA VAL A 495 59.20 49.27 33.51
C VAL A 495 58.87 50.21 32.33
N CYS A 496 57.56 50.47 32.18
CA CYS A 496 56.83 51.75 32.24
C CYS A 496 57.29 53.04 31.47
N LYS A 497 56.41 53.47 30.53
CA LYS A 497 55.76 54.82 30.41
C LYS A 497 56.57 56.03 29.85
N PRO A 498 55.95 57.16 29.40
CA PRO A 498 54.92 57.37 28.33
C PRO A 498 55.12 58.71 27.52
N ILE A 499 54.07 59.17 26.79
CA ILE A 499 53.64 60.59 26.53
C ILE A 499 53.91 61.28 25.15
N THR A 500 52.79 61.48 24.40
CA THR A 500 52.30 62.62 23.55
C THR A 500 53.09 63.06 22.30
N LYS A 501 52.52 63.64 21.22
CA LYS A 501 51.31 64.46 20.95
C LYS A 501 51.13 64.65 19.42
N GLY A 502 49.91 64.84 18.89
CA GLY A 502 49.64 65.79 17.78
C GLY A 502 49.07 65.28 16.43
N GLU A 503 47.75 65.38 16.31
CA GLU A 503 46.78 65.52 15.18
C GLU A 503 47.20 65.69 13.69
N LEU A 504 46.49 64.98 12.78
CA LEU A 504 45.47 65.52 11.84
C LEU A 504 44.78 64.39 11.01
N GLU A 505 43.43 64.39 10.99
CA GLU A 505 42.45 63.84 10.00
C GLU A 505 42.58 62.38 9.50
N GLN A 506 41.56 61.50 9.45
CA GLN A 506 40.10 61.62 9.37
C GLN A 506 39.44 60.37 10.00
N ALA A 507 38.25 60.60 10.59
CA ALA A 507 37.41 59.77 11.46
C ALA A 507 37.40 58.24 11.24
N GLY A 508 37.70 57.51 12.33
CA GLY A 508 37.41 56.10 12.55
C GLY A 508 36.46 55.89 13.74
N GLY A 509 36.02 54.65 13.88
CA GLY A 509 35.32 54.09 15.03
C GLY A 509 35.52 52.57 15.03
N GLU A 510 36.50 52.17 15.84
CA GLU A 510 37.04 50.84 16.22
C GLU A 510 36.04 49.94 17.01
N ILE A 511 36.25 48.68 17.44
CA ILE A 511 37.16 47.52 17.26
C ILE A 511 36.57 46.35 18.12
N ASP A 512 36.89 45.11 17.74
CA ASP A 512 37.01 43.80 18.42
C ASP A 512 36.70 43.61 19.93
N ASP A 513 35.87 42.57 20.18
CA ASP A 513 35.99 41.33 20.98
C ASP A 513 36.46 41.21 22.46
N GLU A 514 35.74 40.30 23.14
CA GLU A 514 36.02 39.41 24.30
C GLU A 514 35.57 39.74 25.76
N ALA A 515 34.57 38.94 26.20
CA ALA A 515 34.46 38.04 27.39
C ALA A 515 34.47 38.50 28.89
N GLU A 516 33.53 37.86 29.62
CA GLU A 516 33.42 37.47 31.06
C GLU A 516 33.02 38.44 32.21
N LEU A 517 31.79 38.18 32.72
CA LEU A 517 31.29 37.95 34.11
C LEU A 517 31.94 38.61 35.37
N GLU A 518 31.13 39.33 36.16
CA GLU A 518 30.79 39.06 37.58
C GLU A 518 29.70 40.04 38.13
N GLU A 519 29.21 39.77 39.35
CA GLU A 519 27.82 39.85 39.87
C GLU A 519 27.29 41.16 40.56
N GLU A 520 25.94 41.16 40.74
CA GLU A 520 25.14 41.56 41.94
C GLU A 520 24.70 43.04 42.22
N LYS A 521 23.37 43.34 42.09
CA LYS A 521 22.39 43.43 43.22
C LYS A 521 20.97 43.98 42.86
N GLU A 522 19.97 43.25 43.38
CA GLU A 522 18.65 43.61 43.95
C GLU A 522 17.57 44.47 43.25
N ASN A 523 16.39 43.83 43.14
CA ASN A 523 15.01 44.24 43.50
C ASN A 523 13.91 44.38 42.42
N GLN A 524 12.97 43.42 42.53
CA GLN A 524 11.49 43.49 42.52
C GLN A 524 10.68 44.04 41.32
N ASP A 525 9.82 43.13 40.82
CA ASP A 525 8.36 43.26 40.61
C ASP A 525 7.75 43.32 39.18
N ILE A 526 6.94 42.26 38.93
CA ILE A 526 5.63 42.19 38.26
C ILE A 526 5.53 42.02 36.73
N ALA A 527 5.15 40.78 36.36
CA ALA A 527 4.11 40.29 35.44
C ALA A 527 3.80 40.94 34.06
N GLU A 528 3.50 40.05 33.11
CA GLU A 528 2.90 40.23 31.77
C GLU A 528 3.85 40.63 30.63
N GLU A 529 4.38 39.64 29.90
CA GLU A 529 4.42 39.61 28.42
C GLU A 529 5.01 38.29 27.92
N GLY A 530 4.15 37.40 27.39
CA GLY A 530 4.56 36.05 27.00
C GLY A 530 3.61 35.41 25.99
N LYS A 531 3.30 36.10 24.90
CA LYS A 531 2.56 35.51 23.77
C LYS A 531 2.97 35.98 22.37
N LEU A 532 3.84 36.98 22.23
CA LEU A 532 4.18 37.55 20.92
C LEU A 532 5.47 36.99 20.29
N SER A 533 6.36 36.38 21.07
CA SER A 533 7.68 35.92 20.57
C SER A 533 7.67 34.54 19.91
N LYS A 534 6.68 33.68 20.20
CA LYS A 534 6.63 32.31 19.63
C LYS A 534 6.15 32.25 18.18
N GLN A 535 5.44 33.27 17.70
CA GLN A 535 4.82 33.23 16.37
C GLN A 535 5.79 33.60 15.24
N ILE A 536 6.79 34.43 15.55
CA ILE A 536 7.83 34.83 14.58
C ILE A 536 8.81 33.66 14.33
N VAL A 537 9.13 32.88 15.36
CA VAL A 537 10.08 31.76 15.25
C VAL A 537 9.52 30.59 14.43
N ILE A 538 8.20 30.37 14.43
CA ILE A 538 7.57 29.27 13.68
C ILE A 538 7.52 29.58 12.17
N ALA A 539 7.32 30.85 11.78
CA ALA A 539 7.25 31.23 10.37
C ALA A 539 8.61 31.07 9.65
N ASP A 540 9.71 31.33 10.35
CA ASP A 540 11.07 31.19 9.79
C ASP A 540 11.52 29.72 9.70
N LEU A 541 11.06 28.86 10.62
CA LEU A 541 11.31 27.40 10.58
C LEU A 541 10.59 26.70 9.42
N ILE A 542 9.39 27.17 9.04
CA ILE A 542 8.64 26.60 7.91
C ILE A 542 9.30 26.96 6.57
N LYS A 543 9.82 28.19 6.42
CA LYS A 543 10.55 28.62 5.21
C LYS A 543 11.88 27.88 5.04
N LEU A 544 12.58 27.59 6.13
CA LEU A 544 13.85 26.86 6.07
C LEU A 544 13.64 25.40 5.63
N ASN A 545 12.55 24.77 6.07
CA ASN A 545 12.26 23.36 5.76
C ASN A 545 11.80 23.15 4.30
N GLN A 546 11.07 24.12 3.72
CA GLN A 546 10.70 24.08 2.30
C GLN A 546 11.91 24.21 1.36
N ASN A 547 12.91 25.03 1.72
CA ASN A 547 14.13 25.16 0.93
C ASN A 547 15.03 23.91 1.00
N LEU A 548 15.04 23.20 2.13
CA LEU A 548 15.80 21.95 2.27
C LEU A 548 15.19 20.81 1.44
N LEU A 549 13.85 20.75 1.37
CA LEU A 549 13.14 19.72 0.60
C LEU A 549 13.30 19.91 -0.92
N PHE A 550 13.52 21.14 -1.38
CA PHE A 550 13.74 21.45 -2.79
C PHE A 550 15.16 21.04 -3.24
N GLN A 551 16.18 21.23 -2.39
CA GLN A 551 17.56 20.84 -2.70
C GLN A 551 17.77 19.31 -2.72
N MET A 552 16.99 18.56 -1.95
CA MET A 552 17.07 17.09 -1.95
C MET A 552 16.45 16.45 -3.19
N LYS A 553 15.57 17.17 -3.92
CA LYS A 553 14.91 16.68 -5.14
C LYS A 553 15.77 16.84 -6.39
N GLU A 554 16.70 17.79 -6.43
CA GLU A 554 17.62 17.98 -7.57
C GLU A 554 18.83 17.03 -7.55
N ALA A 555 19.10 16.35 -6.42
CA ALA A 555 20.27 15.47 -6.28
C ALA A 555 20.03 14.02 -6.77
N ASP A 556 18.79 13.59 -6.96
CA ASP A 556 18.45 12.19 -7.30
C ASP A 556 18.28 11.92 -8.81
N GLU A 557 18.38 12.95 -9.67
CA GLU A 557 18.20 12.80 -11.13
C GLU A 557 19.50 12.62 -11.94
N SER A 558 20.65 12.38 -11.31
CA SER A 558 21.88 12.04 -12.04
C SER A 558 22.57 10.81 -11.47
N THR A 559 22.30 9.64 -12.04
CA THR A 559 23.32 8.65 -12.48
C THR A 559 22.63 7.42 -13.07
N GLY A 560 22.90 7.17 -14.35
CA GLY A 560 22.47 5.96 -15.05
C GLY A 560 23.61 4.94 -15.24
N SER A 561 23.17 3.67 -15.32
CA SER A 561 23.72 2.54 -16.10
C SER A 561 24.92 1.74 -15.58
N GLY A 562 24.78 0.40 -15.58
CA GLY A 562 25.91 -0.55 -15.73
C GLY A 562 25.82 -1.93 -15.03
N ASP A 563 25.17 -2.90 -15.69
CA ASP A 563 25.43 -4.37 -15.78
C ASP A 563 25.86 -5.29 -14.60
N GLY A 564 25.12 -6.42 -14.50
CA GLY A 564 25.60 -7.77 -14.11
C GLY A 564 24.87 -8.48 -12.96
N PRO A 565 24.96 -9.83 -12.81
CA PRO A 565 24.51 -10.90 -13.71
C PRO A 565 23.32 -11.71 -13.15
N MET A 566 22.56 -12.34 -14.06
CA MET A 566 21.44 -13.24 -13.78
C MET A 566 21.80 -14.42 -12.86
N LYS A 567 20.98 -14.65 -11.82
CA LYS A 567 20.87 -15.94 -11.12
C LYS A 567 19.44 -16.48 -11.19
N SER A 568 19.36 -17.73 -11.60
CA SER A 568 18.18 -18.53 -11.93
C SER A 568 17.25 -18.76 -10.74
N VAL A 569 15.95 -18.48 -10.95
CA VAL A 569 14.84 -18.78 -10.05
C VAL A 569 14.46 -20.27 -10.14
N ARG A 570 14.46 -20.96 -8.99
CA ARG A 570 13.99 -22.34 -8.85
C ARG A 570 12.46 -22.33 -8.66
N LYS A 571 11.72 -22.75 -9.70
CA LYS A 571 10.27 -22.99 -9.66
C LYS A 571 9.95 -24.15 -8.70
N ARG A 572 9.05 -23.96 -7.74
CA ARG A 572 8.43 -25.04 -6.95
C ARG A 572 7.07 -25.36 -7.58
N ARG A 573 6.91 -26.60 -8.05
CA ARG A 573 5.65 -27.13 -8.60
C ARG A 573 4.65 -27.40 -7.47
N VAL A 574 3.41 -27.01 -7.73
CA VAL A 574 2.18 -27.41 -7.05
C VAL A 574 1.94 -28.90 -7.29
N ARG A 575 1.53 -29.64 -6.25
CA ARG A 575 1.02 -31.00 -6.37
C ARG A 575 -0.51 -30.92 -6.43
N LYS A 576 -1.06 -31.40 -7.55
CA LYS A 576 -2.44 -31.85 -7.68
C LYS A 576 -2.44 -33.36 -7.47
N ASP A 577 -3.57 -33.81 -6.94
CA ASP A 577 -4.04 -35.17 -6.68
C ASP A 577 -3.39 -35.88 -5.48
#